data_AF-A0A8S9W358-F1
#
_entry.id   AF-A0A8S9W358-F1
#
_cell.length_a   1.000
_cell.length_b   1.000
_cell.length_c   1.000
_cell.angle_alpha   90.00
_cell.angle_beta   90.00
_cell.angle_gamma   90.00
#
_symmetry.space_group_name_H-M   'P 1'
#
loop_
_entity.id
_entity.type
_entity.pdbx_description
1 polymer ?
#
loop_
_entity_poly.entity_id
_entity_poly.type
_entity_poly.pdbx_seq_one_letter_code
_entity_poly.pdbx_strand_id
1 'polypeptide(L)' 'MGYCIGLCPEGALTVEERETEEFDEKKAESQPRKTDISIKCFNCNKGEYEVYLIPLRHKMKSE' A
#
# COMPACT_ATOMS: atom_id res chain seq x y z
N MET A 1 -9.03 4.50 17.47
CA MET A 1 -7.78 4.81 16.74
C MET A 1 -8.16 4.85 15.28
N GLY A 2 -7.86 5.94 14.58
CA GLY A 2 -8.45 6.24 13.26
C GLY A 2 -7.99 5.26 12.18
N TYR A 3 -8.90 4.86 11.31
CA TYR A 3 -8.60 4.14 10.07
C TYR A 3 -9.44 4.72 8.95
N CYS A 4 -8.78 5.17 7.90
CA CYS A 4 -9.33 5.46 6.59
C CYS A 4 -8.11 5.29 5.61
N ILE A 5 -8.25 5.21 4.28
CA ILE A 5 -9.27 5.98 3.57
C ILE A 5 -9.70 5.38 2.22
N GLY A 6 -10.75 4.56 2.24
CA GLY A 6 -11.53 4.22 1.04
C GLY A 6 -12.41 5.37 0.51
N LEU A 7 -12.28 6.60 1.05
CA LEU A 7 -13.06 7.81 0.73
C LEU A 7 -12.21 9.07 0.95
N CYS A 8 -11.55 9.59 -0.09
CA CYS A 8 -10.57 10.69 -0.03
C CYS A 8 -10.88 11.73 1.08
N PRO A 9 -9.98 11.95 2.07
CA PRO A 9 -10.21 12.98 3.06
C PRO A 9 -9.90 14.33 2.40
N GLU A 10 -10.91 15.17 2.24
CA GLU A 10 -10.64 16.50 1.71
C GLU A 10 -9.72 17.27 2.68
N GLY A 11 -8.55 17.69 2.20
CA GLY A 11 -7.61 18.54 2.95
C GLY A 11 -6.72 17.86 3.99
N ALA A 12 -6.72 16.52 4.13
CA ALA A 12 -5.85 15.85 5.12
C ALA A 12 -4.49 15.39 4.59
N LEU A 13 -4.29 15.44 3.28
CA LEU A 13 -3.04 15.04 2.61
C LEU A 13 -2.54 16.22 1.76
N THR A 14 -1.22 16.42 1.76
CA THR A 14 -0.52 17.37 0.89
C THR A 14 0.44 16.61 -0.02
N VAL A 15 0.63 17.09 -1.26
CA VAL A 15 1.61 16.53 -2.20
C VAL A 15 2.93 17.26 -2.01
N GLU A 16 4.01 16.51 -1.89
CA GLU A 16 5.38 17.02 -1.80
C GLU A 16 6.14 16.64 -3.08
N GLU A 17 6.75 17.62 -3.75
CA GLU A 17 7.57 17.40 -4.94
C GLU A 17 9.04 17.26 -4.56
N ARG A 18 9.72 16.27 -5.15
CA ARG A 18 11.15 15.99 -4.92
C ARG A 18 11.83 15.57 -6.21
N GLU A 19 13.10 15.91 -6.36
CA GLU A 19 13.91 15.52 -7.52
C GLU A 19 14.14 14.00 -7.53
N THR A 20 14.03 13.38 -8.70
CA THR A 20 14.23 11.94 -8.90
C THR A 20 14.79 11.68 -10.30
N GLU A 21 15.37 10.49 -10.51
CA GLU A 21 15.75 10.00 -11.83
C GLU A 21 14.53 9.97 -12.78
N GLU A 22 14.76 10.25 -14.07
CA GLU A 22 13.73 10.10 -15.10
C GLU A 22 13.29 8.62 -15.19
N PHE A 23 12.01 8.42 -15.53
CA PHE A 23 11.46 7.07 -15.65
C PHE A 23 12.12 6.32 -16.83
N ASP A 24 12.70 5.15 -16.55
CA ASP A 24 13.31 4.27 -17.55
C ASP A 24 12.37 3.10 -17.91
N GLU A 25 11.70 3.23 -19.07
CA GLU A 25 10.77 2.22 -19.60
C GLU A 25 11.43 0.85 -19.79
N LYS A 26 12.66 0.80 -20.30
CA LYS A 26 13.36 -0.46 -20.59
C LYS A 26 13.71 -1.20 -19.30
N LYS A 27 14.16 -0.46 -18.28
CA LYS A 27 14.45 -1.00 -16.95
C LYS A 27 13.17 -1.57 -16.32
N ALA A 28 12.02 -0.90 -16.48
CA ALA A 28 10.74 -1.38 -15.99
C ALA A 28 10.30 -2.68 -16.70
N GLU A 29 10.38 -2.75 -18.03
CA GLU A 29 10.01 -3.93 -18.81
C GLU A 29 10.91 -5.15 -18.56
N SER A 30 12.19 -4.92 -18.25
CA SER A 30 13.15 -5.99 -17.94
C SER A 30 12.93 -6.66 -16.58
N GLN A 31 12.09 -6.09 -15.69
CA GLN A 31 11.83 -6.67 -14.38
C GLN A 31 11.12 -8.02 -14.51
N PRO A 32 11.53 -9.05 -13.73
CA PRO A 32 10.87 -10.34 -13.75
C PRO A 32 9.42 -10.20 -13.27
N ARG A 33 8.48 -10.80 -14.01
CA ARG A 33 7.08 -10.85 -13.59
C ARG A 33 6.97 -11.75 -12.36
N LYS A 34 6.61 -11.18 -11.21
CA LYS A 34 6.25 -11.96 -10.03
C LYS A 34 4.89 -12.62 -10.27
N THR A 35 4.82 -13.92 -10.05
CA THR A 35 3.56 -14.68 -10.05
C THR A 35 2.88 -14.65 -8.69
N ASP A 36 3.68 -14.55 -7.64
CA ASP A 36 3.20 -14.34 -6.28
C ASP A 36 2.88 -12.86 -6.04
N ILE A 37 1.60 -12.59 -5.80
CA ILE A 37 1.08 -11.25 -5.49
C ILE A 37 0.82 -11.08 -3.98
N SER A 38 1.35 -11.99 -3.16
CA SER A 38 1.11 -11.96 -1.73
C SER A 38 1.71 -10.72 -1.08
N ILE A 39 0.96 -10.11 -0.17
CA ILE A 39 1.36 -8.89 0.53
C ILE A 39 1.96 -9.27 1.88
N LYS A 40 3.02 -8.56 2.28
CA LYS A 40 3.67 -8.69 3.59
C LYS A 40 3.83 -7.33 4.25
N CYS A 41 3.72 -7.29 5.58
CA CYS A 41 3.99 -6.08 6.33
C CYS A 41 5.48 -5.70 6.26
N PHE A 42 5.81 -4.47 5.82
CA PHE A 42 7.21 -4.02 5.77
C PHE A 42 7.87 -3.91 7.16
N ASN A 43 7.08 -3.77 8.22
CA ASN A 43 7.58 -3.60 9.59
C ASN A 43 7.82 -4.95 10.31
N CYS A 44 6.94 -5.94 10.12
CA CYS A 44 7.02 -7.21 10.85
C CYS A 44 7.10 -8.46 9.97
N ASN A 45 7.11 -8.33 8.64
CA ASN A 45 7.19 -9.40 7.64
C ASN A 45 6.09 -10.47 7.64
N LYS A 46 5.09 -10.36 8.52
CA LYS A 46 3.91 -11.26 8.49
C LYS A 46 3.14 -11.08 7.19
N GLY A 47 2.68 -12.19 6.62
CA GLY A 47 1.87 -12.22 5.42
C GLY A 47 0.36 -12.05 5.68
N GLU A 48 -0.40 -11.81 4.62
CA GLU A 48 -1.86 -11.64 4.66
C GLU A 48 -2.62 -12.88 5.16
N TYR A 49 -2.01 -14.06 5.10
CA TYR A 49 -2.58 -15.30 5.63
C TYR A 49 -2.36 -15.48 7.13
N GLU A 50 -1.43 -14.74 7.73
CA GLU A 50 -1.08 -14.84 9.15
C GLU A 50 -1.83 -13.79 9.98
N VAL A 51 -2.05 -12.60 9.43
CA VAL A 51 -2.67 -11.46 10.11
C VAL A 51 -3.42 -10.57 9.12
N TYR A 52 -4.39 -9.79 9.63
CA TYR A 52 -4.98 -8.70 8.87
C TYR A 52 -3.92 -7.61 8.59
N LEU A 53 -3.51 -7.49 7.34
CA LEU A 53 -2.58 -6.43 6.91
C LEU A 53 -3.27 -5.10 6.62
N ILE A 54 -4.55 -5.16 6.26
CA ILE A 54 -5.39 -4.01 6.01
C ILE A 54 -6.52 -4.04 7.04
N PRO A 55 -6.86 -2.90 7.66
CA PRO A 55 -7.98 -2.81 8.59
C PRO A 55 -9.29 -3.23 7.89
N LEU A 56 -10.07 -4.08 8.55
CA LEU A 56 -11.38 -4.52 8.06
C LEU A 56 -12.49 -3.78 8.81
N ARG A 57 -13.57 -3.46 8.09
CA ARG A 57 -14.80 -2.94 8.71
C ARG A 57 -15.78 -4.08 8.89
N HIS A 58 -16.11 -4.37 10.13
CA HIS A 58 -17.17 -5.32 10.49
C HIS A 58 -18.25 -4.59 11.28
N LYS A 59 -19.50 -4.65 10.81
CA LYS A 59 -20.65 -3.91 11.40
C LYS A 59 -20.38 -2.42 11.62
N MET A 60 -19.74 -1.77 10.65
CA MET A 60 -19.33 -0.35 10.69
C MET A 60 -18.30 0.02 11.76
N LYS A 61 -17.74 -0.96 12.47
CA LYS A 61 -16.61 -0.79 13.40
C LYS A 61 -15.31 -1.20 12.70
N SER A 62 -14.25 -0.45 12.95
CA SER A 62 -12.91 -0.78 12.46
C SER A 62 -12.21 -1.63 13.53
N GLU A 63 -11.74 -2.81 13.13
CA GLU A 63 -10.92 -3.73 13.95
C GLU A 63 -9.48 -3.77 13.41
#